data_AF-A0A7X9DZ23-F1
#
_entry.id   AF-A0A7X9DZ23-F1
#
_cell.length_a   1.000
_cell.length_b   1.000
_cell.length_c   1.000
_cell.angle_alpha   90.00
_cell.angle_beta   90.00
_cell.angle_gamma   90.00
#
_symmetry.space_group_name_H-M   'P 1'
#
loop_
_entity.id
_entity.type
_entity.pdbx_description
1 polymer ?
#
loop_
_entity_poly.entity_id
_entity_poly.type
_entity_poly.pdbx_seq_one_letter_code
_entity_poly.pdbx_strand_id
1 'polypeptide(L)'
;MKPTLFTIGALIAWSWACQPATAGMTVLKSDDNFKAQAGAEPNDKNPLEGKLVIRLEGSGGWKVSPEAPLVIDLSPPEGLSLAKTKLKNTDKDDPKSGAPSLAVSYTAKAKGRYPVKLKFDVVLCTEKMCQKKRFESEFPLDAG
;
A
#
# COMPACT_ATOMS: atom_id res chain seq x y z
N MET A 1 26.06 52.47 -33.47
CA MET A 1 26.34 51.55 -34.59
C MET A 1 27.12 50.34 -34.05
N LYS A 2 26.78 49.14 -34.53
CA LYS A 2 27.22 47.76 -34.22
C LYS A 2 28.75 47.53 -34.03
N PRO A 3 29.23 46.36 -33.53
CA PRO A 3 28.52 45.08 -33.31
C PRO A 3 28.79 44.30 -32.00
N THR A 4 27.90 43.33 -31.84
CA THR A 4 27.81 42.10 -31.04
C THR A 4 29.05 41.20 -31.03
N LEU A 5 29.29 40.50 -29.91
CA LEU A 5 29.98 39.20 -29.85
C LEU A 5 29.38 38.31 -28.72
N PHE A 6 29.15 37.05 -29.08
CA PHE A 6 28.53 35.93 -28.35
C PHE A 6 29.59 35.05 -27.65
N THR A 7 29.32 34.52 -26.44
CA THR A 7 29.70 33.15 -25.96
C THR A 7 29.08 32.88 -24.57
N ILE A 8 28.06 32.02 -24.42
CA ILE A 8 28.07 30.58 -24.05
C ILE A 8 28.70 30.25 -22.68
N GLY A 9 27.92 29.69 -21.74
CA GLY A 9 28.43 29.00 -20.55
C GLY A 9 27.33 28.60 -19.55
N ALA A 10 26.81 27.39 -19.70
CA ALA A 10 25.76 26.79 -18.88
C ALA A 10 26.17 26.53 -17.41
N LEU A 11 25.19 26.43 -16.51
CA LEU A 11 25.06 25.28 -15.60
C LEU A 11 23.65 25.28 -14.98
N ILE A 12 22.84 24.37 -15.50
CA ILE A 12 21.54 23.95 -14.97
C ILE A 12 21.83 23.10 -13.73
N ALA A 13 21.62 23.66 -12.54
CA ALA A 13 21.53 22.86 -11.32
C ALA A 13 20.05 22.50 -11.10
N TRP A 14 19.58 21.50 -11.84
CA TRP A 14 18.39 20.74 -11.46
C TRP A 14 18.75 19.94 -10.20
N SER A 15 18.61 20.57 -9.03
CA SER A 15 18.56 19.84 -7.77
C SER A 15 17.32 18.96 -7.79
N TRP A 16 17.50 17.73 -8.24
CA TRP A 16 16.59 16.63 -8.00
C TRP A 16 16.30 16.60 -6.51
N ALA A 17 15.05 16.89 -6.17
CA ALA A 17 14.53 16.60 -4.85
C ALA A 17 14.72 15.10 -4.62
N CYS A 18 15.72 14.75 -3.82
CA CYS A 18 15.76 13.48 -3.14
C CYS A 18 14.61 13.53 -2.13
N GLN A 19 13.39 13.24 -2.59
CA GLN A 19 12.29 13.03 -1.67
C GLN A 19 12.66 11.78 -0.88
N PRO A 20 12.86 11.88 0.45
CA PRO A 20 13.01 10.70 1.26
C PRO A 20 11.79 9.83 1.01
N ALA A 21 12.01 8.56 0.66
CA ALA A 21 10.97 7.56 0.59
C ALA A 21 10.36 7.42 1.98
N THR A 22 9.36 8.25 2.31
CA THR A 22 8.37 7.89 3.31
C THR A 22 7.93 6.48 2.94
N ALA A 23 8.13 5.53 3.86
CA ALA A 23 7.64 4.16 3.76
C ALA A 23 6.23 4.20 3.14
N GLY A 24 6.20 3.81 1.86
CA GLY A 24 5.28 4.41 0.88
C GLY A 24 3.99 3.64 0.82
N MET A 25 3.04 4.01 1.68
CA MET A 25 1.67 3.52 1.53
C MET A 25 1.09 4.07 0.21
N THR A 26 0.85 3.18 -0.74
CA THR A 26 0.19 3.46 -2.01
C THR A 26 -1.32 3.30 -1.84
N VAL A 27 -2.08 4.27 -2.34
CA VAL A 27 -3.55 4.17 -2.37
C VAL A 27 -3.96 3.15 -3.43
N LEU A 28 -4.59 2.07 -3.00
CA LEU A 28 -5.14 1.02 -3.86
C LEU A 28 -6.52 1.41 -4.39
N LYS A 29 -7.36 1.94 -3.51
CA LYS A 29 -8.69 2.42 -3.84
C LYS A 29 -9.12 3.50 -2.86
N SER A 30 -9.77 4.53 -3.37
CA SER A 30 -10.41 5.57 -2.57
C SER A 30 -11.82 5.77 -3.10
N ASP A 31 -12.79 5.75 -2.20
CA ASP A 31 -14.19 6.08 -2.45
C ASP A 31 -14.69 7.02 -1.33
N ASP A 32 -15.92 7.50 -1.42
CA ASP A 32 -16.49 8.45 -0.44
C ASP A 32 -16.49 7.91 1.00
N ASN A 33 -16.60 6.59 1.17
CA ASN A 33 -16.78 5.93 2.47
C ASN A 33 -15.50 5.27 3.01
N PHE A 34 -14.47 5.07 2.18
CA PHE A 34 -13.23 4.45 2.62
C PHE A 34 -12.03 4.72 1.71
N LYS A 35 -10.85 4.47 2.26
CA LYS A 35 -9.57 4.46 1.57
C LYS A 35 -8.81 3.18 1.93
N ALA A 36 -8.42 2.43 0.92
CA ALA A 36 -7.57 1.25 1.03
C ALA A 36 -6.17 1.58 0.53
N GLN A 37 -5.17 1.21 1.32
CA GLN A 37 -3.75 1.47 1.04
C GLN A 37 -2.94 0.21 1.28
N ALA A 38 -1.83 0.06 0.55
CA ALA A 38 -0.84 -0.95 0.82
C ALA A 38 0.58 -0.39 0.69
N GLY A 39 1.51 -0.93 1.47
CA GLY A 39 2.92 -0.57 1.45
C GLY A 39 3.79 -1.80 1.69
N ALA A 40 5.04 -1.71 1.27
CA ALA A 40 6.06 -2.70 1.59
C ALA A 40 7.03 -2.12 2.62
N GLU A 41 7.35 -2.92 3.63
CA GLU A 41 8.36 -2.66 4.66
C GLU A 41 9.47 -3.70 4.51
N PRO A 42 10.54 -3.40 3.75
CA PRO A 42 11.67 -4.30 3.60
C PRO A 42 12.38 -4.57 4.93
N ASN A 43 12.97 -5.75 5.07
CA ASN A 43 13.79 -6.10 6.22
C ASN A 43 15.20 -5.50 6.06
N ASP A 44 15.68 -4.81 7.10
CA ASP A 44 16.99 -4.15 7.10
C ASP A 44 18.17 -5.11 6.84
N LYS A 45 18.02 -6.39 7.19
CA LYS A 45 19.06 -7.42 7.03
C LYS A 45 18.98 -8.14 5.68
N ASN A 46 17.77 -8.32 5.14
CA ASN A 46 17.58 -8.97 3.85
C ASN A 46 16.48 -8.24 3.07
N PRO A 47 16.83 -7.42 2.07
CA PRO A 47 15.86 -6.62 1.33
C PRO A 47 14.90 -7.45 0.44
N LEU A 48 15.18 -8.74 0.25
CA LEU A 48 14.26 -9.69 -0.39
C LEU A 48 13.15 -10.18 0.53
N GLU A 49 13.27 -9.91 1.82
CA GLU A 49 12.26 -10.23 2.84
C GLU A 49 11.68 -8.93 3.39
N GLY A 50 10.48 -9.01 3.92
CA GLY A 50 9.83 -7.84 4.53
C GLY A 50 8.39 -8.11 4.90
N LYS A 51 7.63 -7.05 5.10
CA LYS A 51 6.19 -7.10 5.36
C LYS A 51 5.43 -6.33 4.29
N LEU A 52 4.37 -6.94 3.78
CA LEU A 52 3.31 -6.25 3.05
C LEU A 52 2.29 -5.77 4.08
N VAL A 53 2.14 -4.46 4.19
CA VAL A 53 1.20 -3.80 5.12
C VAL A 53 0.01 -3.31 4.32
N ILE A 54 -1.20 -3.63 4.77
CA ILE A 54 -2.47 -3.23 4.17
C ILE A 54 -3.26 -2.46 5.21
N ARG A 55 -3.66 -1.23 4.88
CA ARG A 55 -4.42 -0.35 5.75
C ARG A 55 -5.76 -0.01 5.13
N LEU A 56 -6.81 -0.14 5.92
CA LEU A 56 -8.15 0.32 5.57
C LEU A 56 -8.54 1.45 6.51
N GLU A 57 -9.01 2.55 5.94
CA GLU A 57 -9.44 3.73 6.67
C GLU A 57 -10.85 4.08 6.22
N GLY A 58 -11.80 4.19 7.15
CA GLY A 58 -13.11 4.72 6.85
C GLY A 58 -13.08 6.25 6.72
N SER A 59 -13.95 6.81 5.88
CA SER A 59 -14.09 8.26 5.67
C SER A 59 -15.53 8.71 5.84
N GLY A 60 -15.76 10.00 6.07
CA GLY A 60 -17.13 10.55 6.13
C GLY A 60 -18.02 9.93 7.21
N GLY A 61 -17.45 9.59 8.37
CA GLY A 61 -18.19 8.95 9.48
C GLY A 61 -18.34 7.43 9.37
N TRP A 62 -17.87 6.83 8.27
CA TRP A 62 -17.76 5.39 8.14
C TRP A 62 -16.52 4.86 8.86
N LYS A 63 -16.62 3.65 9.40
CA LYS A 63 -15.53 2.90 10.03
C LYS A 63 -15.56 1.47 9.52
N VAL A 64 -14.41 0.82 9.47
CA VAL A 64 -14.38 -0.62 9.23
C VAL A 64 -14.96 -1.32 10.45
N SER A 65 -15.93 -2.21 10.24
CA SER A 65 -16.59 -2.91 11.33
C SER A 65 -15.60 -3.80 12.09
N PRO A 66 -15.51 -3.68 13.43
CA PRO A 66 -14.67 -4.57 14.23
C PRO A 66 -15.29 -5.97 14.37
N GLU A 67 -16.61 -6.08 14.30
CA GLU A 67 -17.37 -7.32 14.54
C GLU A 67 -17.66 -8.10 13.26
N ALA A 68 -17.85 -7.41 12.13
CA ALA A 68 -18.11 -8.08 10.86
C ALA A 68 -16.82 -8.70 10.29
N PRO A 69 -16.93 -9.78 9.51
CA PRO A 69 -15.77 -10.42 8.90
C PRO A 69 -15.10 -9.48 7.89
N LEU A 70 -13.83 -9.14 8.16
CA LEU A 70 -12.89 -8.61 7.17
C LEU A 70 -12.13 -9.78 6.59
N VAL A 71 -12.11 -9.87 5.25
CA VAL A 71 -11.31 -10.86 4.51
C VAL A 71 -10.57 -10.16 3.39
N ILE A 72 -9.27 -10.42 3.29
CA ILE A 72 -8.44 -9.97 2.17
C ILE A 72 -7.71 -11.19 1.62
N ASP A 73 -8.08 -11.61 0.42
CA ASP A 73 -7.40 -12.68 -0.29
C ASP A 73 -6.26 -12.07 -1.12
N LEU A 74 -5.06 -12.63 -0.98
CA LEU A 74 -3.82 -12.19 -1.61
C LEU A 74 -3.35 -13.28 -2.58
N SER A 75 -3.07 -12.89 -3.82
CA SER A 75 -2.50 -13.79 -4.82
C SER A 75 -1.12 -13.26 -5.22
N PRO A 76 -0.03 -13.83 -4.68
CA PRO A 76 1.31 -13.43 -5.08
C PRO A 76 1.61 -13.94 -6.50
N PRO A 77 2.39 -13.19 -7.30
CA PRO A 77 2.90 -13.64 -8.58
C PRO A 77 4.03 -14.67 -8.38
N GLU A 78 4.50 -15.27 -9.47
CA GLU A 78 5.68 -16.14 -9.41
C GLU A 78 6.91 -15.38 -8.88
N GLY A 79 7.68 -16.05 -8.03
CA GLY A 79 8.89 -15.48 -7.45
C GLY A 79 8.66 -14.64 -6.18
N LEU A 80 7.41 -14.48 -5.74
CA LEU A 80 7.06 -13.93 -4.44
C LEU A 80 6.30 -14.96 -3.61
N SER A 81 6.72 -15.17 -2.37
CA SER A 81 6.03 -15.98 -1.37
C SER A 81 5.48 -15.07 -0.28
N LEU A 82 4.23 -15.29 0.12
CA LEU A 82 3.63 -14.64 1.28
C LEU A 82 3.44 -15.69 2.38
N ALA A 83 3.72 -15.32 3.63
CA ALA A 83 3.49 -16.20 4.78
C ALA A 83 2.01 -16.59 4.91
N LYS A 84 1.11 -15.74 4.40
CA LYS A 84 -0.33 -15.98 4.36
C LYS A 84 -0.94 -15.38 3.10
N THR A 85 -1.86 -16.10 2.47
CA THR A 85 -2.60 -15.63 1.29
C THR A 85 -4.01 -15.16 1.64
N LYS A 86 -4.43 -15.24 2.90
CA LYS A 86 -5.76 -14.81 3.35
C LYS A 86 -5.67 -14.13 4.71
N LEU A 87 -5.85 -12.81 4.73
CA LEU A 87 -5.87 -12.01 5.94
C LEU A 87 -7.29 -11.87 6.47
N LYS A 88 -7.45 -11.92 7.78
CA LYS A 88 -8.74 -11.86 8.48
C LYS A 88 -8.67 -10.91 9.69
N ASN A 89 -9.79 -10.73 10.38
CA ASN A 89 -9.87 -9.95 11.62
C ASN A 89 -8.80 -10.30 12.67
N THR A 90 -8.35 -11.56 12.73
CA THR A 90 -7.30 -12.02 13.66
C THR A 90 -5.90 -11.53 13.33
N ASP A 91 -5.68 -11.06 12.09
CA ASP A 91 -4.39 -10.57 11.59
C ASP A 91 -4.30 -9.03 11.68
N LYS A 92 -5.28 -8.38 12.35
CA LYS A 92 -5.27 -6.94 12.61
C LYS A 92 -4.26 -6.62 13.70
N ASP A 93 -3.44 -5.59 13.48
CA ASP A 93 -2.55 -5.05 14.52
C ASP A 93 -3.34 -4.48 15.72
N ASP A 94 -4.50 -3.86 15.44
CA ASP A 94 -5.47 -3.43 16.46
C ASP A 94 -6.88 -3.94 16.09
N PRO A 95 -7.42 -4.94 16.81
CA PRO A 95 -8.71 -5.55 16.49
C PRO A 95 -9.91 -4.61 16.74
N LYS A 96 -9.76 -3.58 17.57
CA LYS A 96 -10.84 -2.63 17.92
C LYS A 96 -10.80 -1.34 17.13
N SER A 97 -9.76 -1.11 16.34
CA SER A 97 -9.62 0.07 15.51
C SER A 97 -10.64 0.08 14.37
N GLY A 98 -11.30 1.23 14.17
CA GLY A 98 -12.12 1.50 12.98
C GLY A 98 -11.31 1.71 11.70
N ALA A 99 -9.98 1.71 11.80
CA ALA A 99 -9.04 1.80 10.70
C ALA A 99 -7.95 0.70 10.84
N PRO A 100 -8.29 -0.57 10.52
CA PRO A 100 -7.39 -1.70 10.73
C PRO A 100 -6.18 -1.64 9.80
N SER A 101 -5.03 -1.98 10.38
CA SER A 101 -3.79 -2.34 9.68
C SER A 101 -3.60 -3.85 9.78
N LEU A 102 -3.21 -4.48 8.69
CA LEU A 102 -2.87 -5.90 8.62
C LEU A 102 -1.52 -6.04 7.94
N ALA A 103 -0.63 -6.85 8.52
CA ALA A 103 0.68 -7.10 7.94
C ALA A 103 0.87 -8.59 7.64
N VAL A 104 1.56 -8.88 6.54
CA VAL A 104 1.97 -10.25 6.19
C VAL A 104 3.40 -10.27 5.70
N SER A 105 4.20 -11.20 6.20
CA SER A 105 5.57 -11.35 5.77
C SER A 105 5.64 -11.82 4.30
N TYR A 106 6.57 -11.26 3.54
CA TYR A 106 6.88 -11.70 2.19
C TYR A 106 8.35 -12.15 2.09
N THR A 107 8.60 -13.00 1.10
CA THR A 107 9.95 -13.42 0.67
C THR A 107 9.98 -13.46 -0.85
N ALA A 108 10.87 -12.69 -1.47
CA ALA A 108 11.09 -12.67 -2.90
C ALA A 108 12.30 -13.55 -3.28
N LYS A 109 12.24 -14.19 -4.45
CA LYS A 109 13.35 -14.99 -4.99
C LYS A 109 14.51 -14.12 -5.50
N ALA A 110 14.20 -12.92 -5.97
CA ALA A 110 15.16 -11.98 -6.54
C ALA A 110 14.68 -10.55 -6.31
N LYS A 111 15.54 -9.57 -6.60
CA LYS A 111 15.12 -8.18 -6.57
C LYS A 111 14.18 -7.87 -7.72
N GLY A 112 13.19 -7.03 -7.47
CA GLY A 112 12.29 -6.57 -8.52
C GLY A 112 10.89 -6.24 -8.05
N ARG A 113 10.03 -5.93 -9.02
CA ARG A 113 8.64 -5.54 -8.82
C ARG A 113 7.72 -6.74 -9.00
N TYR A 114 6.88 -6.99 -7.99
CA TYR A 114 5.97 -8.11 -7.94
C TYR A 114 4.51 -7.60 -7.84
N PRO A 115 3.68 -7.75 -8.90
CA PRO A 115 2.28 -7.35 -8.86
C PRO A 115 1.47 -8.33 -7.99
N VAL A 116 1.19 -7.94 -6.74
CA VAL A 116 0.36 -8.72 -5.83
C VAL A 116 -1.09 -8.35 -6.06
N LYS A 117 -1.94 -9.34 -6.34
CA LYS A 117 -3.39 -9.10 -6.44
C LYS A 117 -4.03 -9.21 -5.08
N LEU A 118 -4.90 -8.27 -4.76
CA LEU A 118 -5.64 -8.18 -3.51
C LEU A 118 -7.13 -8.16 -3.80
N LYS A 119 -7.88 -9.05 -3.17
CA LYS A 119 -9.33 -9.08 -3.21
C LYS A 119 -9.87 -8.80 -1.82
N PHE A 120 -10.58 -7.68 -1.70
CA PHE A 120 -11.14 -7.20 -0.46
C PHE A 120 -12.60 -7.64 -0.33
N ASP A 121 -12.97 -8.16 0.83
CA ASP A 121 -14.35 -8.34 1.28
C ASP A 121 -14.48 -7.77 2.70
N VAL A 122 -15.02 -6.54 2.78
CA VAL A 122 -15.05 -5.76 4.02
C VAL A 122 -16.43 -5.18 4.28
N VAL A 123 -16.74 -4.91 5.54
CA VAL A 123 -17.97 -4.23 5.93
C VAL A 123 -17.61 -2.91 6.60
N LEU A 124 -18.14 -1.82 6.06
CA LEU A 124 -18.03 -0.48 6.61
C LEU A 124 -19.34 -0.16 7.33
N CYS A 125 -19.27 0.48 8.49
CA CYS A 125 -20.45 0.89 9.25
C CYS A 125 -20.36 2.36 9.65
N THR A 126 -21.51 3.01 9.68
CA THR A 126 -21.78 4.23 10.45
C THR A 126 -22.54 3.85 11.73
N GLU A 127 -22.97 4.83 12.51
CA GLU A 127 -23.84 4.59 13.66
C GLU A 127 -25.22 4.02 13.29
N LYS A 128 -25.68 4.25 12.05
CA LYS A 128 -27.06 3.94 11.62
C LYS A 128 -27.15 2.79 10.63
N MET A 129 -26.07 2.48 9.90
CA MET A 129 -26.11 1.48 8.83
C MET A 129 -24.73 0.89 8.53
N CYS A 130 -24.73 -0.34 8.01
CA CYS A 130 -23.54 -1.03 7.51
C CYS A 130 -23.66 -1.33 6.01
N GLN A 131 -22.55 -1.24 5.30
CA GLN A 131 -22.43 -1.55 3.88
C GLN A 131 -21.27 -2.50 3.64
N LYS A 132 -21.55 -3.56 2.90
CA LYS A 132 -20.53 -4.49 2.41
C LYS A 132 -19.86 -3.90 1.17
N LYS A 133 -18.52 -3.94 1.13
CA LYS A 133 -17.71 -3.52 -0.02
C LYS A 133 -16.82 -4.67 -0.45
N ARG A 134 -16.86 -4.95 -1.75
CA ARG A 134 -16.02 -5.93 -2.41
C ARG A 134 -15.36 -5.30 -3.61
N PHE A 135 -14.06 -5.43 -3.70
CA PHE A 135 -13.29 -4.90 -4.82
C PHE A 135 -11.96 -5.63 -4.93
N GLU A 136 -11.35 -5.51 -6.10
CA GLU A 136 -10.04 -6.05 -6.39
C GLU A 136 -9.09 -4.90 -6.71
N SER A 137 -7.83 -5.08 -6.35
CA SER A 137 -6.75 -4.14 -6.66
C SER A 137 -5.47 -4.91 -6.87
N GLU A 138 -4.49 -4.26 -7.49
CA GLU A 138 -3.14 -4.76 -7.60
C GLU A 138 -2.19 -3.81 -6.89
N PHE A 139 -1.18 -4.36 -6.21
CA PHE A 139 -0.13 -3.60 -5.55
C PHE A 139 1.23 -4.03 -6.14
N PRO A 140 2.00 -3.11 -6.73
CA PRO A 140 3.36 -3.40 -7.14
C PRO A 140 4.27 -3.43 -5.91
N LEU A 141 4.55 -4.63 -5.40
CA LEU A 141 5.49 -4.82 -4.29
C LEU A 141 6.92 -4.77 -4.84
N ASP A 142 7.67 -3.76 -4.45
CA ASP A 142 9.09 -3.63 -4.80
C ASP A 142 9.96 -4.32 -3.73
N ALA A 143 10.63 -5.42 -4.11
CA ALA A 143 11.55 -6.15 -3.25
C ALA A 143 13.00 -5.80 -3.63
N GLY A 144 13.64 -5.00 -2.77
CA GLY A 144 15.09 -4.79 -2.67
C GLY A 144 15.83 -3.99 -3.73
#